data_AF-A0A2T3J6H7-F1
#
_entry.id   AF-A0A2T3J6H7-F1
#
_cell.length_a   1.000
_cell.length_b   1.000
_cell.length_c   1.000
_cell.angle_alpha   90.00
_cell.angle_beta   90.00
_cell.angle_gamma   90.00
#
_symmetry.space_group_name_H-M   'P 1'
#
loop_
_entity.id
_entity.type
_entity.pdbx_description
1 polymer ?
#
loop_
_entity_poly.entity_id
_entity_poly.type
_entity_poly.pdbx_seq_one_letter_code
_entity_poly.pdbx_strand_id
1 'polypeptide(L)'
;MMNIYEYKTFTHLSKKRLENLIPGLLTKGWHQDSSIYIDDFGFFSIDLHIEQKCVLFIDIEGVLIPNNESLRLYNFQQYNERKFDAIKLDKRCVQPLIQFLDHTGVVIAVHSRWRHTLMTFNDIKSLFTRYGFLDKHFYKQAICKFRGISSSVEDDIFATAIKPDISNWVVLDDRMLSIPAEHLIQVNENTGLLDNDLHKAKNLLLDGITEHYCRL
;
A
#
# COMPACT_ATOMS: atom_id res chain seq x y z
N MET A 1 15.51 5.44 -8.06
CA MET A 1 14.63 4.60 -7.22
C MET A 1 15.18 3.19 -7.32
N MET A 2 15.53 2.55 -6.19
CA MET A 2 16.08 1.20 -6.21
C MET A 2 14.89 0.24 -6.19
N ASN A 3 14.62 -0.43 -7.31
CA ASN A 3 13.65 -1.51 -7.31
C ASN A 3 14.27 -2.69 -6.58
N ILE A 4 13.57 -3.14 -5.56
CA ILE A 4 13.94 -4.32 -4.79
C ILE A 4 13.25 -5.50 -5.47
N TYR A 5 13.98 -6.59 -5.67
CA TYR A 5 13.43 -7.79 -6.31
C TYR A 5 13.67 -9.00 -5.39
N GLU A 6 12.67 -9.88 -5.32
CA GLU A 6 12.83 -11.23 -4.78
C GLU A 6 12.93 -12.20 -5.94
N TYR A 7 13.95 -13.06 -5.92
CA TYR A 7 14.16 -14.13 -6.90
C TYR A 7 13.84 -15.47 -6.25
N LYS A 8 13.15 -16.34 -6.98
CA LYS A 8 12.73 -17.64 -6.46
C LYS A 8 12.68 -18.70 -7.56
N THR A 9 13.32 -19.83 -7.28
CA THR A 9 13.17 -21.05 -8.06
C THR A 9 11.97 -21.85 -7.55
N PHE A 10 11.05 -22.19 -8.45
CA PHE A 10 9.92 -23.08 -8.16
C PHE A 10 10.19 -24.44 -8.77
N THR A 11 10.18 -25.49 -7.94
CA THR A 11 10.58 -26.85 -8.31
C THR A 11 9.44 -27.85 -8.09
N HIS A 12 9.26 -28.81 -8.99
CA HIS A 12 8.26 -29.88 -8.86
C HIS A 12 8.64 -31.14 -9.66
N LEU A 13 8.23 -32.33 -9.18
CA LEU A 13 8.42 -33.62 -9.87
C LEU A 13 7.66 -33.76 -11.20
N SER A 14 6.75 -32.85 -11.50
CA SER A 14 5.84 -32.92 -12.65
C SER A 14 5.83 -31.60 -13.39
N LYS A 15 6.33 -31.61 -14.63
CA LYS A 15 6.33 -30.46 -15.54
C LYS A 15 4.95 -29.81 -15.68
N LYS A 16 3.91 -30.64 -15.87
CA LYS A 16 2.52 -30.17 -16.04
C LYS A 16 1.99 -29.40 -14.84
N ARG A 17 2.42 -29.74 -13.62
CA ARG A 17 2.01 -29.01 -12.40
C ARG A 17 2.63 -27.61 -12.37
N LEU A 18 3.88 -27.48 -12.77
CA LEU A 18 4.54 -26.17 -12.93
C LEU A 18 3.90 -25.34 -14.03
N GLU A 19 3.64 -25.92 -15.20
CA GLU A 19 2.96 -25.24 -16.32
C GLU A 19 1.59 -24.67 -15.90
N ASN A 20 0.84 -25.39 -15.07
CA ASN A 20 -0.44 -24.93 -14.54
C ASN A 20 -0.31 -23.83 -13.46
N LEU A 21 0.81 -23.77 -12.75
CA LEU A 21 1.06 -22.79 -11.68
C LEU A 21 1.48 -21.43 -12.25
N ILE A 22 2.29 -21.43 -13.32
CA ILE A 22 2.91 -20.22 -13.89
C ILE A 22 1.91 -19.11 -14.18
N PRO A 23 0.78 -19.32 -14.89
CA PRO A 23 -0.18 -18.24 -15.16
C PRO A 23 -0.70 -17.58 -13.87
N GLY A 24 -0.92 -18.38 -12.82
CA GLY A 24 -1.33 -17.90 -11.50
C GLY A 24 -0.26 -17.06 -10.78
N LEU A 25 1.02 -17.33 -11.02
CA LEU A 25 2.12 -16.52 -10.48
C LEU A 25 2.31 -15.23 -11.28
N LEU A 26 2.24 -15.30 -12.61
CA LEU A 26 2.37 -14.13 -13.48
C LEU A 26 1.25 -13.11 -13.22
N THR A 27 0.01 -13.59 -13.03
CA THR A 27 -1.12 -12.73 -12.63
C THR A 27 -0.97 -12.09 -11.25
N LYS A 28 -0.11 -12.64 -10.38
CA LYS A 28 0.25 -12.07 -9.08
C LYS A 28 1.48 -11.15 -9.14
N GLY A 29 2.00 -10.86 -10.33
CA GLY A 29 3.12 -9.94 -10.53
C GLY A 29 4.50 -10.60 -10.61
N TRP A 30 4.58 -11.94 -10.57
CA TRP A 30 5.85 -12.61 -10.86
C TRP A 30 6.20 -12.46 -12.34
N HIS A 31 7.50 -12.40 -12.60
CA HIS A 31 8.11 -12.33 -13.91
C HIS A 31 8.97 -13.57 -14.12
N GLN A 32 8.91 -14.11 -15.32
CA GLN A 32 9.63 -15.33 -15.67
C GLN A 32 11.02 -15.01 -16.22
N ASP A 33 12.05 -15.57 -15.59
CA ASP A 33 13.45 -15.38 -15.99
C ASP A 33 13.99 -16.54 -16.83
N SER A 34 13.42 -17.74 -16.66
CA SER A 34 13.85 -18.94 -17.36
C SER A 34 12.68 -19.68 -18.02
N SER A 35 12.96 -20.49 -19.04
CA SER A 35 12.03 -21.58 -19.42
C SER A 35 12.07 -22.69 -18.37
N ILE A 36 11.06 -23.58 -18.34
CA ILE A 36 11.12 -24.77 -17.47
C ILE A 36 12.32 -25.64 -17.88
N TYR A 37 13.20 -25.93 -16.92
CA TYR A 37 14.37 -26.79 -17.10
C TYR A 37 14.35 -27.97 -16.12
N ILE A 38 15.26 -28.93 -16.31
CA ILE A 38 15.49 -30.02 -15.36
C ILE A 38 16.74 -29.64 -14.56
N ASP A 39 16.64 -29.61 -13.23
CA ASP A 39 17.77 -29.30 -12.35
C ASP A 39 18.68 -30.50 -12.09
N ASP A 40 19.78 -30.27 -11.36
CA ASP A 40 20.81 -31.28 -11.05
C ASP A 40 20.27 -32.49 -10.27
N PHE A 41 19.07 -32.37 -9.67
CA PHE A 41 18.42 -33.43 -8.91
C PHE A 41 17.31 -34.13 -9.72
N GLY A 42 17.11 -33.76 -10.99
CA GLY A 42 16.13 -34.35 -11.88
C GLY A 42 14.71 -33.82 -11.73
N PHE A 43 14.49 -32.73 -10.98
CA PHE A 43 13.18 -32.09 -10.89
C PHE A 43 12.98 -31.06 -12.00
N PHE A 44 11.73 -30.77 -12.33
CA PHE A 44 11.41 -29.63 -13.18
C PHE A 44 11.46 -28.35 -12.36
N SER A 45 12.14 -27.33 -12.85
CA SER A 45 12.38 -26.07 -12.15
C SER A 45 12.14 -24.86 -13.08
N ILE A 46 11.81 -23.72 -12.49
CA ILE A 46 11.67 -22.43 -13.18
C ILE A 46 12.09 -21.30 -12.26
N ASP A 47 12.87 -20.36 -12.80
CA ASP A 47 13.31 -19.17 -12.08
C ASP A 47 12.36 -18.01 -12.38
N LEU A 48 11.85 -17.39 -11.31
CA LEU A 48 10.97 -16.23 -11.38
C LEU A 48 11.49 -15.13 -10.44
N HIS A 49 11.13 -13.88 -10.73
CA HIS A 49 11.30 -12.77 -9.80
C HIS A 49 10.03 -11.96 -9.62
N ILE A 50 9.94 -11.19 -8.54
CA ILE A 50 8.87 -10.23 -8.31
C ILE A 50 9.43 -8.93 -7.76
N GLU A 51 8.90 -7.79 -8.21
CA GLU A 51 9.24 -6.47 -7.68
C GLU A 51 8.63 -6.31 -6.29
N GLN A 52 9.48 -6.11 -5.29
CA GLN A 52 9.09 -5.90 -3.90
C GLN A 52 8.82 -4.41 -3.62
N LYS A 53 7.75 -4.14 -2.86
CA LYS A 53 7.30 -2.80 -2.52
C LYS A 53 7.20 -2.61 -1.01
N CYS A 54 7.59 -1.42 -0.58
CA CYS A 54 7.20 -0.89 0.72
C CYS A 54 5.87 -0.14 0.58
N VAL A 55 4.91 -0.48 1.44
CA VAL A 55 3.56 0.08 1.37
C VAL A 55 3.25 0.92 2.60
N LEU A 56 2.83 2.16 2.37
CA LEU A 56 2.30 3.04 3.41
C LEU A 56 0.77 3.04 3.33
N PHE A 57 0.12 2.43 4.32
CA PHE A 57 -1.32 2.59 4.50
C PHE A 57 -1.58 3.95 5.11
N ILE A 58 -2.54 4.67 4.57
CA ILE A 58 -2.82 6.04 5.02
C ILE A 58 -4.32 6.25 5.15
N ASP A 59 -4.75 6.74 6.32
CA ASP A 59 -6.08 7.31 6.50
C ASP A 59 -6.16 8.74 5.94
N ILE A 60 -7.34 9.16 5.51
CA ILE A 60 -7.54 10.52 4.98
C ILE A 60 -7.92 11.50 6.10
N GLU A 61 -8.79 11.09 7.02
CA GLU A 61 -9.26 11.93 8.11
C GLU A 61 -8.21 11.94 9.23
N GLY A 62 -8.01 13.07 9.91
CA GLY A 62 -7.02 13.17 10.99
C GLY A 62 -5.56 13.13 10.54
N VAL A 63 -5.24 12.59 9.36
CA VAL A 63 -3.87 12.54 8.79
C VAL A 63 -3.70 13.61 7.69
N LEU A 64 -4.55 13.59 6.66
CA LEU A 64 -4.50 14.55 5.54
C LEU A 64 -5.51 15.69 5.69
N ILE A 65 -6.49 15.50 6.56
CA ILE A 65 -7.51 16.49 6.93
C ILE A 65 -7.51 16.58 8.46
N PRO A 66 -6.61 17.39 9.05
CA PRO A 66 -6.58 17.57 10.49
C PRO A 66 -7.89 18.19 11.00
N ASN A 67 -8.09 18.21 12.32
CA ASN A 67 -9.22 18.80 13.04
C ASN A 67 -9.28 20.33 12.93
N ASN A 68 -9.46 20.79 11.70
CA ASN A 68 -9.89 22.13 11.37
C ASN A 68 -11.39 22.05 11.10
N GLU A 69 -12.19 22.56 12.03
CA GLU A 69 -13.66 22.50 11.98
C GLU A 69 -14.22 23.02 10.65
N SER A 70 -13.70 24.14 10.15
CA SER A 70 -14.17 24.73 8.89
C SER A 70 -13.89 23.84 7.68
N LEU A 71 -12.73 23.18 7.64
CA LEU A 71 -12.35 22.28 6.56
C LEU A 71 -13.12 20.96 6.64
N ARG A 72 -13.26 20.39 7.85
CA ARG A 72 -14.01 19.15 8.06
C ARG A 72 -15.49 19.32 7.72
N LEU A 73 -16.11 20.40 8.19
CA LEU A 73 -17.52 20.70 7.89
C LEU A 73 -17.75 20.87 6.38
N TYR A 74 -16.87 21.62 5.73
CA TYR A 74 -16.92 21.79 4.28
C TYR A 74 -16.79 20.45 3.55
N ASN A 75 -15.78 19.64 3.88
CA ASN A 75 -15.56 18.35 3.24
C ASN A 75 -16.72 17.37 3.49
N PHE A 76 -17.27 17.35 4.70
CA PHE A 76 -18.42 16.53 5.06
C PHE A 76 -19.66 16.91 4.22
N GLN A 77 -19.89 18.22 4.02
CA GLN A 77 -20.94 18.69 3.13
C GLN A 77 -20.71 18.24 1.68
N GLN A 78 -19.49 18.44 1.14
CA GLN A 78 -19.18 18.02 -0.24
C GLN A 78 -19.32 16.51 -0.42
N TYR A 79 -18.93 15.73 0.59
CA TYR A 79 -19.09 14.29 0.61
C TYR A 79 -20.57 13.87 0.53
N ASN A 80 -21.42 14.44 1.39
CA ASN A 80 -22.87 14.14 1.41
C ASN A 80 -23.58 14.58 0.12
N GLU A 81 -23.14 15.68 -0.50
CA GLU A 81 -23.63 16.15 -1.79
C GLU A 81 -23.04 15.39 -2.99
N ARG A 82 -22.19 14.38 -2.76
CA ARG A 82 -21.46 13.60 -3.78
C ARG A 82 -20.59 14.46 -4.72
N LYS A 83 -20.12 15.61 -4.22
CA LYS A 83 -19.19 16.51 -4.92
C LYS A 83 -17.75 16.17 -4.53
N PHE A 84 -17.30 14.97 -4.87
CA PHE A 84 -15.97 14.48 -4.46
C PHE A 84 -14.82 15.33 -5.01
N ASP A 85 -15.01 15.95 -6.17
CA ASP A 85 -14.06 16.90 -6.75
C ASP A 85 -13.97 18.23 -5.98
N ALA A 86 -14.90 18.50 -5.06
CA ALA A 86 -14.84 19.68 -4.21
C ALA A 86 -14.16 19.40 -2.86
N ILE A 87 -13.96 18.13 -2.49
CA ILE A 87 -13.24 17.74 -1.25
C ILE A 87 -11.82 18.28 -1.29
N LYS A 88 -11.37 18.82 -0.14
CA LYS A 88 -10.07 19.45 0.04
C LYS A 88 -9.19 18.68 1.04
N LEU A 89 -7.93 18.48 0.68
CA LEU A 89 -6.87 18.03 1.59
C LEU A 89 -6.07 19.24 2.11
N ASP A 90 -5.47 19.11 3.29
CA ASP A 90 -4.54 20.11 3.80
C ASP A 90 -3.18 19.98 3.09
N LYS A 91 -2.80 21.04 2.38
CA LYS A 91 -1.54 21.07 1.61
C LYS A 91 -0.31 20.88 2.50
N ARG A 92 -0.37 21.28 3.77
CA ARG A 92 0.74 21.14 4.72
C ARG A 92 1.03 19.67 5.05
N CYS A 93 0.02 18.81 5.02
CA CYS A 93 0.16 17.37 5.20
C CYS A 93 0.54 16.68 3.88
N VAL A 94 -0.05 17.14 2.77
CA VAL A 94 0.11 16.47 1.45
C VAL A 94 1.49 16.67 0.84
N GLN A 95 2.05 17.88 0.88
CA GLN A 95 3.33 18.15 0.19
C GLN A 95 4.51 17.33 0.76
N PRO A 96 4.68 17.24 2.09
CA PRO A 96 5.69 16.36 2.68
C PRO A 96 5.49 14.90 2.29
N LEU A 97 4.25 14.42 2.23
CA LEU A 97 3.96 13.05 1.83
C LEU A 97 4.38 12.77 0.38
N ILE A 98 4.04 13.65 -0.57
CA ILE A 98 4.45 13.47 -1.97
C ILE A 98 5.98 13.42 -2.08
N GLN A 99 6.67 14.34 -1.40
CA GLN A 99 8.13 14.35 -1.35
C GLN A 99 8.67 13.05 -0.76
N PHE A 100 8.11 12.58 0.35
CA PHE A 100 8.50 11.31 0.96
C PHE A 100 8.37 10.14 -0.02
N LEU A 101 7.25 10.03 -0.74
CA LEU A 101 7.02 8.95 -1.72
C LEU A 101 8.00 9.04 -2.90
N ASP A 102 8.27 10.25 -3.39
CA ASP A 102 9.23 10.47 -4.48
C ASP A 102 10.66 10.11 -4.08
N HIS A 103 11.09 10.45 -2.86
CA HIS A 103 12.44 10.18 -2.38
C HIS A 103 12.67 8.71 -2.03
N THR A 104 11.64 8.03 -1.51
CA THR A 104 11.79 6.66 -0.98
C THR A 104 11.37 5.59 -1.98
N GLY A 105 10.47 5.91 -2.92
CA GLY A 105 9.82 4.90 -3.78
C GLY A 105 8.78 4.05 -3.06
N VAL A 106 8.46 4.39 -1.80
CA VAL A 106 7.31 3.83 -1.09
C VAL A 106 6.03 4.20 -1.85
N VAL A 107 5.08 3.28 -1.86
CA VAL A 107 3.77 3.49 -2.47
C VAL A 107 2.68 3.53 -1.41
N ILE A 108 1.62 4.29 -1.65
CA ILE A 108 0.49 4.39 -0.74
C ILE A 108 -0.59 3.38 -1.10
N ALA A 109 -1.15 2.77 -0.06
CA ALA A 109 -2.42 2.06 -0.13
C ALA A 109 -3.44 2.88 0.67
N VAL A 110 -4.28 3.63 -0.04
CA VAL A 110 -5.22 4.55 0.63
C VAL A 110 -6.36 3.75 1.25
N HIS A 111 -6.49 3.91 2.56
CA HIS A 111 -7.64 3.47 3.33
C HIS A 111 -8.48 4.70 3.70
N SER A 112 -9.81 4.58 3.68
CA SER A 112 -10.69 5.66 4.15
C SER A 112 -12.10 5.14 4.37
N ARG A 113 -12.73 5.56 5.48
CA ARG A 113 -14.17 5.38 5.73
C ARG A 113 -15.05 5.92 4.61
N TRP A 114 -14.59 6.89 3.84
CA TRP A 114 -15.32 7.44 2.69
C TRP A 114 -15.43 6.44 1.53
N ARG A 115 -14.46 5.53 1.40
CA ARG A 115 -14.54 4.41 0.45
C ARG A 115 -15.54 3.35 0.87
N HIS A 116 -15.80 3.25 2.18
CA HIS A 116 -16.74 2.29 2.75
C HIS A 116 -18.20 2.69 2.54
N THR A 117 -18.46 3.89 2.02
CA THR A 117 -19.82 4.41 1.85
C THR A 117 -20.12 4.89 0.44
N LEU A 118 -19.41 5.89 -0.12
CA LEU A 118 -19.83 6.50 -1.39
C LEU A 118 -18.71 6.71 -2.43
N MET A 119 -17.43 6.77 -2.05
CA MET A 119 -16.33 7.03 -2.99
C MET A 119 -15.75 5.75 -3.59
N THR A 120 -15.58 5.73 -4.92
CA THR A 120 -14.82 4.70 -5.62
C THR A 120 -13.30 4.92 -5.48
N PHE A 121 -12.51 3.91 -5.83
CA PHE A 121 -11.06 4.07 -5.90
C PHE A 121 -10.63 5.18 -6.87
N ASN A 122 -11.33 5.33 -7.99
CA ASN A 122 -11.04 6.38 -8.96
C ASN A 122 -11.34 7.78 -8.39
N ASP A 123 -12.37 7.92 -7.56
CA ASP A 123 -12.68 9.19 -6.89
C ASP A 123 -11.58 9.58 -5.90
N ILE A 124 -11.07 8.62 -5.13
CA ILE A 124 -9.95 8.84 -4.22
C ILE A 124 -8.68 9.15 -4.99
N LYS A 125 -8.37 8.39 -6.05
CA LYS A 125 -7.21 8.66 -6.89
C LYS A 125 -7.30 10.06 -7.51
N SER A 126 -8.48 10.46 -8.02
CA SER A 126 -8.75 11.81 -8.53
C SER A 126 -8.55 12.89 -7.46
N LEU A 127 -9.03 12.66 -6.24
CA LEU A 127 -8.78 13.56 -5.12
C LEU A 127 -7.28 13.78 -4.90
N PHE A 128 -6.48 12.71 -4.85
CA PHE A 128 -5.04 12.82 -4.62
C PHE A 128 -4.31 13.44 -5.82
N THR A 129 -4.62 13.05 -7.06
CA THR A 129 -3.91 13.58 -8.24
C THR A 129 -4.07 15.09 -8.40
N ARG A 130 -5.20 15.67 -7.97
CA ARG A 130 -5.42 17.13 -7.91
C ARG A 130 -4.44 17.87 -7.00
N TYR A 131 -3.81 17.15 -6.07
CA TYR A 131 -2.81 17.68 -5.16
C TYR A 131 -1.36 17.33 -5.55
N GLY A 132 -1.16 16.71 -6.72
CA GLY A 132 0.17 16.44 -7.29
C GLY A 132 0.65 15.00 -7.16
N PHE A 133 -0.17 14.09 -6.63
CA PHE A 133 0.17 12.66 -6.65
C PHE A 133 0.14 12.12 -8.09
N LEU A 134 0.99 11.14 -8.36
CA LEU A 134 1.17 10.47 -9.64
C LEU A 134 0.81 8.98 -9.52
N ASP A 135 0.53 8.32 -10.63
CA ASP A 135 0.17 6.90 -10.65
C ASP A 135 1.21 6.00 -9.97
N LYS A 136 2.49 6.34 -10.09
CA LYS A 136 3.60 5.63 -9.44
C LYS A 136 3.53 5.66 -7.91
N HIS A 137 2.80 6.61 -7.31
CA HIS A 137 2.67 6.74 -5.87
C HIS A 137 1.68 5.73 -5.28
N PHE A 138 0.82 5.09 -6.08
CA PHE A 138 -0.22 4.20 -5.57
C PHE A 138 0.14 2.73 -5.72
N TYR A 139 -0.19 1.93 -4.71
CA TYR A 139 -0.14 0.48 -4.80
C TYR A 139 -1.22 -0.03 -5.78
N LYS A 140 -0.83 -0.92 -6.69
CA LYS A 140 -1.59 -1.30 -7.91
C LYS A 140 -2.95 -1.94 -7.60
N GLN A 141 -3.04 -2.68 -6.51
CA GLN A 141 -4.30 -3.25 -6.05
C GLN A 141 -4.92 -2.26 -5.07
N ALA A 142 -6.01 -1.61 -5.49
CA ALA A 142 -6.90 -0.99 -4.52
C ALA A 142 -7.21 -2.03 -3.45
N ILE A 143 -6.93 -1.73 -2.18
CA ILE A 143 -7.47 -2.46 -1.02
C ILE A 143 -8.95 -2.69 -1.35
N CYS A 144 -9.37 -3.95 -1.49
CA CYS A 144 -10.54 -4.34 -2.29
C CYS A 144 -11.87 -3.64 -1.92
N LYS A 145 -12.84 -3.76 -2.83
CA LYS A 145 -14.19 -3.18 -2.77
C LYS A 145 -14.96 -3.67 -1.54
N PHE A 146 -15.44 -2.77 -0.67
CA PHE A 146 -16.42 -3.14 0.35
C PHE A 146 -17.86 -3.05 -0.17
N ARG A 147 -18.57 -4.19 -0.10
CA ARG A 147 -20.03 -4.31 -0.23
C ARG A 147 -20.49 -5.41 0.73
N GLY A 148 -20.52 -5.11 2.03
CA GLY A 148 -20.92 -6.05 3.09
C GLY A 148 -20.91 -5.35 4.46
N ILE A 149 -21.32 -6.04 5.54
CA ILE A 149 -21.62 -5.43 6.85
C ILE A 149 -20.46 -5.57 7.88
N SER A 150 -19.34 -6.25 7.58
CA SER A 150 -18.45 -6.73 8.67
C SER A 150 -16.93 -6.83 8.45
N SER A 151 -16.26 -6.12 7.54
CA SER A 151 -14.79 -6.09 7.54
C SER A 151 -14.28 -4.82 8.20
N SER A 152 -13.26 -4.99 9.03
CA SER A 152 -12.56 -3.90 9.69
C SER A 152 -11.50 -3.29 8.76
N VAL A 153 -11.01 -2.11 9.14
CA VAL A 153 -9.87 -1.44 8.47
C VAL A 153 -8.63 -2.32 8.54
N GLU A 154 -8.47 -2.99 9.66
CA GLU A 154 -7.37 -3.89 9.96
C GLU A 154 -7.37 -5.13 9.06
N ASP A 155 -8.53 -5.75 8.82
CA ASP A 155 -8.65 -6.90 7.90
C ASP A 155 -8.19 -6.53 6.48
N ASP A 156 -8.56 -5.34 6.04
CA ASP A 156 -8.20 -4.77 4.74
C ASP A 156 -6.68 -4.51 4.64
N ILE A 157 -6.10 -3.96 5.70
CA ILE A 157 -4.65 -3.76 5.82
C ILE A 157 -3.94 -5.12 5.77
N PHE A 158 -4.33 -6.09 6.61
CA PHE A 158 -3.68 -7.40 6.66
C PHE A 158 -3.80 -8.17 5.34
N ALA A 159 -4.98 -8.20 4.72
CA ALA A 159 -5.19 -8.87 3.44
C ALA A 159 -4.32 -8.28 2.31
N THR A 160 -3.98 -7.01 2.42
CA THR A 160 -3.06 -6.33 1.52
C THR A 160 -1.61 -6.60 1.92
N ALA A 161 -1.26 -6.46 3.20
CA ALA A 161 0.11 -6.59 3.71
C ALA A 161 0.73 -7.99 3.49
N ILE A 162 -0.08 -9.04 3.38
CA ILE A 162 0.40 -10.41 3.09
C ILE A 162 0.63 -10.70 1.60
N LYS A 163 0.51 -9.70 0.73
CA LYS A 163 0.75 -9.88 -0.71
C LYS A 163 2.23 -10.17 -0.96
N PRO A 164 2.54 -11.07 -1.92
CA PRO A 164 3.91 -11.53 -2.13
C PRO A 164 4.85 -10.44 -2.64
N ASP A 165 4.34 -9.35 -3.22
CA ASP A 165 5.10 -8.20 -3.71
C ASP A 165 5.29 -7.09 -2.66
N ILE A 166 4.96 -7.35 -1.39
CA ILE A 166 5.14 -6.40 -0.30
C ILE A 166 6.26 -6.89 0.62
N SER A 167 7.36 -6.14 0.65
CA SER A 167 8.50 -6.44 1.53
C SER A 167 8.30 -5.92 2.94
N ASN A 168 7.63 -4.77 3.06
CA ASN A 168 7.41 -4.11 4.35
C ASN A 168 6.23 -3.12 4.26
N TRP A 169 5.64 -2.79 5.39
CA TRP A 169 4.49 -1.90 5.44
C TRP A 169 4.40 -1.13 6.76
N VAL A 170 3.79 0.06 6.70
CA VAL A 170 3.50 0.91 7.86
C VAL A 170 2.13 1.57 7.66
N VAL A 171 1.44 1.86 8.74
CA VAL A 171 0.13 2.51 8.76
C VAL A 171 0.22 3.87 9.44
N LEU A 172 -0.33 4.88 8.78
CA LEU A 172 -0.58 6.21 9.34
C LEU A 172 -2.09 6.37 9.52
N ASP A 173 -2.54 6.38 10.77
CA ASP A 173 -3.95 6.59 11.14
C ASP A 173 -3.96 7.46 12.41
N ASP A 174 -4.99 8.27 12.59
CA ASP A 174 -5.17 9.07 13.80
C ASP A 174 -5.73 8.24 14.97
N ARG A 175 -6.29 7.08 14.67
CA ARG A 175 -6.85 6.14 15.63
C ARG A 175 -5.85 5.06 16.02
N MET A 176 -6.07 4.52 17.22
CA MET A 176 -5.46 3.25 17.60
C MET A 176 -6.16 2.12 16.85
N LEU A 177 -5.39 1.37 16.06
CA LEU A 177 -5.85 0.20 15.32
C LEU A 177 -5.34 -1.07 15.99
N SER A 178 -6.05 -2.19 15.80
CA SER A 178 -5.63 -3.50 16.30
C SER A 178 -4.59 -4.17 15.38
N ILE A 179 -3.52 -3.46 15.08
CA ILE A 179 -2.36 -3.93 14.30
C ILE A 179 -1.10 -3.94 15.18
N PRO A 180 -0.05 -4.71 14.83
CA PRO A 180 1.19 -4.70 15.60
C PRO A 180 1.77 -3.28 15.69
N ALA A 181 2.23 -2.90 16.88
CA ALA A 181 2.61 -1.52 17.19
C ALA A 181 3.81 -1.03 16.35
N GLU A 182 4.69 -1.95 15.97
CA GLU A 182 5.82 -1.71 15.06
C GLU A 182 5.40 -1.31 13.65
N HIS A 183 4.14 -1.51 13.28
CA HIS A 183 3.59 -1.11 11.98
C HIS A 183 2.64 0.10 12.07
N LEU A 184 2.34 0.63 13.26
CA LEU A 184 1.44 1.75 13.44
C LEU A 184 2.19 3.02 13.87
N ILE A 185 1.96 4.11 13.13
CA ILE A 185 2.29 5.45 13.58
C ILE A 185 0.99 6.19 13.79
N GLN A 186 0.67 6.42 15.06
CA GLN A 186 -0.51 7.20 15.42
C GLN A 186 -0.25 8.69 15.16
N VAL A 187 -0.96 9.26 14.20
CA VAL A 187 -0.89 10.68 13.85
C VAL A 187 -1.80 11.48 14.77
N ASN A 188 -1.39 12.68 15.16
CA ASN A 188 -2.26 13.54 15.96
C ASN A 188 -3.30 14.22 15.05
N GLU A 189 -4.58 13.88 15.27
CA GLU A 189 -5.70 14.42 14.48
C GLU A 189 -5.75 15.95 14.42
N ASN A 190 -5.23 16.67 15.42
CA ASN A 190 -5.27 18.14 15.46
C ASN A 190 -4.18 18.79 14.61
N THR A 191 -3.04 18.12 14.43
CA THR A 191 -1.92 18.64 13.62
C THR A 191 -1.88 18.04 12.23
N GLY A 192 -2.44 16.84 12.06
CA GLY A 192 -2.29 16.05 10.85
C GLY A 192 -0.88 15.50 10.73
N LEU A 193 -0.56 15.02 9.52
CA LEU A 193 0.73 14.44 9.18
C LEU A 193 1.87 15.47 9.31
N LEU A 194 2.92 15.11 10.04
CA LEU A 194 4.15 15.90 10.19
C LEU A 194 5.37 15.16 9.64
N ASP A 195 6.46 15.90 9.40
CA ASP A 195 7.74 15.33 8.94
C ASP A 195 8.30 14.27 9.91
N ASN A 196 8.07 14.44 11.22
CA ASN A 196 8.50 13.47 12.23
C ASN A 196 7.78 12.12 12.07
N ASP A 197 6.52 12.10 11.65
CA ASP A 197 5.77 10.87 11.40
C ASP A 197 6.33 10.16 10.15
N LEU A 198 6.61 10.93 9.10
CA LEU A 198 7.26 10.42 7.89
C LEU A 198 8.69 9.91 8.16
N HIS A 199 9.42 10.55 9.06
CA HIS A 199 10.75 10.06 9.46
C HIS A 199 10.66 8.72 10.19
N LYS A 200 9.71 8.56 11.11
CA LYS A 200 9.43 7.27 11.76
C LYS A 200 9.02 6.21 10.74
N ALA A 201 8.13 6.57 9.80
CA ALA A 201 7.68 5.66 8.75
C ALA A 201 8.85 5.20 7.88
N LYS A 202 9.76 6.12 7.54
CA LYS A 202 10.99 5.79 6.80
C LYS A 202 11.80 4.71 7.51
N ASN A 203 12.06 4.90 8.80
CA ASN A 203 12.93 4.00 9.56
C ASN A 203 12.28 2.61 9.65
N LEU A 204 11.00 2.54 10.01
CA LEU A 204 10.27 1.27 10.06
C LEU A 204 10.25 0.54 8.71
N LEU A 205 10.04 1.27 7.61
CA LEU A 205 10.01 0.69 6.27
C LEU A 205 11.38 0.18 5.81
N LEU A 206 12.46 0.91 6.09
CA LEU A 206 13.82 0.54 5.66
C LEU A 206 14.49 -0.51 6.57
N ASP A 207 14.22 -0.48 7.87
CA ASP A 207 14.75 -1.47 8.81
C ASP A 207 14.17 -2.86 8.52
N GLY A 208 12.87 -2.96 8.24
CA GLY A 208 12.26 -4.24 7.87
C GLY A 208 12.71 -4.79 6.51
N ILE A 209 13.16 -3.93 5.57
CA ILE A 209 13.86 -4.41 4.36
C ILE A 209 15.16 -5.10 4.77
N THR A 210 15.95 -4.46 5.63
CA THR A 210 17.27 -4.99 6.05
C THR A 210 17.14 -6.32 6.77
N GLU A 211 16.17 -6.46 7.68
CA GLU A 211 15.91 -7.74 8.36
C GLU A 211 15.47 -8.86 7.41
N HIS A 212 14.63 -8.54 6.41
CA HIS A 212 14.19 -9.51 5.41
C HIS A 212 15.37 -10.08 4.62
N TYR A 213 16.34 -9.24 4.26
CA TYR A 213 17.53 -9.66 3.53
C TYR A 213 18.59 -10.37 4.38
N CYS A 214 18.69 -10.07 5.67
CA CYS A 214 19.61 -10.78 6.56
C CYS A 214 19.14 -12.21 6.93
N ARG A 215 17.89 -12.58 6.59
CA ARG A 215 17.31 -13.91 6.84
C ARG A 215 17.22 -14.81 5.61
N LEU A 216 17.68 -14.33 4.44
CA LEU A 216 17.87 -15.11 3.21
C LEU A 216 19.30 -15.65 3.14
#